data_AF-A0AAW1FLJ6-F1
#
_entry.id   AF-A0AAW1FLJ6-F1
#
_cell.length_a   1.000
_cell.length_b   1.000
_cell.length_c   1.000
_cell.angle_alpha   90.00
_cell.angle_beta   90.00
_cell.angle_gamma   90.00
#
_symmetry.space_group_name_H-M   'P 1'
#
loop_
_entity.id
_entity.type
_entity.pdbx_description
1 polymer ?
#
loop_
_entity_poly.entity_id
_entity_poly.type
_entity_poly.pdbx_seq_one_letter_code
_entity_poly.pdbx_strand_id
1 'polypeptide(L)'
;MAASMLCRRTAMLCRTLKGLSCSKTVLFADSESGLLLQTASYNPKPLKLNIREPYIPDKDSEKTPEWQKTGRYDKKLFGRYGSASGIDPASLWPSHEKLDKLIAEEHEWHPPLEVMLKNIEAKEKVESEKRLAKEKLIAANMAKMPKMIADWRREKRDTKSKLKEEKTRRAKLLAEARQRFGYAVDPRSPKFLEMVAELETEEKKKKKLMKRRLKEEQAAAPITPPASL
;
A
#
# COMPACT_ATOMS: atom_id res chain seq x y z
N MET A 1 10.38 44.51 -9.39
CA MET A 1 10.99 44.25 -10.72
C MET A 1 10.29 43.04 -11.34
N ALA A 2 9.34 43.28 -12.23
CA ALA A 2 8.61 42.23 -12.94
C ALA A 2 8.47 42.66 -14.40
N ALA A 3 9.09 41.92 -15.31
CA ALA A 3 9.09 42.22 -16.74
C ALA A 3 7.90 41.53 -17.41
N SER A 4 6.99 42.33 -17.96
CA SER A 4 5.88 41.90 -18.80
C SER A 4 6.34 41.84 -20.26
N MET A 5 6.34 40.65 -20.86
CA MET A 5 6.52 40.49 -22.31
C MET A 5 5.16 40.27 -22.97
N LEU A 6 4.55 41.35 -23.45
CA LEU A 6 3.36 41.33 -24.30
C LEU A 6 3.75 41.86 -25.69
N CYS A 7 4.05 40.95 -26.61
CA CYS A 7 4.08 41.26 -28.05
C CYS A 7 2.84 40.64 -28.70
N ARG A 8 1.73 41.37 -28.70
CA ARG A 8 0.58 41.09 -29.58
C ARG A 8 0.87 41.75 -30.93
N ARG A 9 1.09 40.95 -31.97
CA ARG A 9 1.07 41.43 -33.36
C ARG A 9 -0.37 41.45 -33.85
N THR A 10 -0.98 42.62 -33.91
CA THR A 10 -2.19 42.88 -34.68
C THR A 10 -1.78 43.52 -36.01
N ALA A 11 -1.81 42.75 -37.08
CA ALA A 11 -1.80 43.28 -38.44
C ALA A 11 -3.23 43.18 -38.97
N MET A 12 -3.88 44.33 -39.18
CA MET A 12 -5.14 44.44 -39.89
C MET A 12 -4.96 45.42 -41.04
N LEU A 13 -5.17 44.87 -42.24
CA LEU A 13 -5.89 45.41 -43.39
C LEU A 13 -5.54 46.82 -43.90
N CYS A 14 -5.02 46.87 -45.13
CA CYS A 14 -5.71 47.52 -46.24
C CYS A 14 -5.08 47.06 -47.58
N ARG A 15 -5.68 46.03 -48.18
CA ARG A 15 -5.66 45.84 -49.64
C ARG A 15 -6.81 46.67 -50.20
N THR A 16 -6.50 47.65 -51.04
CA THR A 16 -7.11 47.88 -52.37
C THR A 16 -6.63 49.22 -52.88
N LEU A 17 -5.87 49.23 -53.98
CA LEU A 17 -6.14 50.08 -55.14
C LEU A 17 -5.31 49.51 -56.30
N LYS A 18 -6.04 49.07 -57.34
CA LYS A 18 -5.51 48.66 -58.63
C LYS A 18 -4.84 49.87 -59.29
N GLY A 19 -3.69 49.61 -59.90
CA GLY A 19 -3.18 50.26 -61.11
C GLY A 19 -3.32 51.77 -61.22
N LEU A 20 -2.25 52.49 -60.89
CA LEU A 20 -1.85 53.68 -61.63
C LEU A 20 -0.33 53.65 -61.83
N SER A 21 0.04 53.58 -63.10
CA SER A 21 1.36 53.92 -63.64
C SER A 21 1.75 55.31 -63.14
N CYS A 22 2.90 55.43 -62.45
CA CYS A 22 3.51 56.72 -62.15
C CYS A 22 4.84 56.84 -62.89
N SER A 23 4.79 57.52 -64.02
CA SER A 23 5.93 58.12 -64.69
C SER A 23 6.54 59.23 -63.81
N LYS A 24 7.83 59.09 -63.50
CA LYS A 24 8.89 60.11 -63.57
C LYS A 24 8.53 61.54 -63.09
N THR A 25 9.05 61.94 -61.92
CA THR A 25 9.30 63.34 -61.56
C THR A 25 10.54 63.41 -60.65
N VAL A 26 11.65 63.93 -61.19
CA VAL A 26 12.31 65.22 -60.85
C VAL A 26 13.05 65.20 -59.51
N LEU A 27 14.38 65.07 -59.61
CA LEU A 27 15.37 65.26 -58.55
C LEU A 27 15.57 66.76 -58.29
N PHE A 28 15.55 67.17 -57.03
CA PHE A 28 16.19 68.41 -56.55
C PHE A 28 17.47 68.05 -55.81
N ALA A 29 18.49 68.89 -56.02
CA ALA A 29 19.89 68.65 -55.71
C ALA A 29 20.28 69.03 -54.26
N ASP A 30 21.46 68.52 -53.89
CA ASP A 30 22.39 69.04 -52.88
C ASP A 30 22.28 68.54 -51.42
N SER A 31 22.96 67.42 -51.14
CA SER A 31 23.78 67.28 -49.93
C SER A 31 24.94 66.32 -50.16
N GLU A 32 26.16 66.86 -50.13
CA GLU A 32 27.42 66.13 -50.27
C GLU A 32 27.68 65.25 -49.04
N SER A 33 27.47 63.94 -49.18
CA SER A 33 28.16 62.87 -48.45
C SER A 33 27.84 61.55 -49.13
N GLY A 34 28.53 61.30 -50.24
CA GLY A 34 28.32 60.14 -51.09
C GLY A 34 28.87 58.85 -50.50
N LEU A 35 28.14 58.23 -49.57
CA LEU A 35 28.12 56.77 -49.47
C LEU A 35 26.98 56.29 -50.37
N LEU A 36 27.28 56.15 -51.67
CA LEU A 36 26.47 55.35 -52.59
C LEU A 36 26.52 53.90 -52.09
N LEU A 37 25.67 53.57 -51.11
CA LEU A 37 25.29 52.20 -50.86
C LEU A 37 24.60 51.71 -52.14
N GLN A 38 25.39 51.12 -53.02
CA GLN A 38 24.94 50.35 -54.15
C GLN A 38 24.17 49.14 -53.60
N THR A 39 22.93 49.38 -53.19
CA THR A 39 22.02 48.35 -52.73
C THR A 39 21.62 47.60 -53.97
N ALA A 40 22.33 46.50 -54.22
CA ALA A 40 22.00 45.60 -55.31
C ALA A 40 20.55 45.14 -55.13
N SER A 41 19.65 45.63 -56.00
CA SER A 41 18.24 45.30 -55.99
C SER A 41 18.02 43.94 -56.64
N TYR A 42 18.42 42.88 -55.94
CA TYR A 42 18.07 41.53 -56.33
C TYR A 42 16.60 41.28 -55.98
N ASN A 43 15.80 40.88 -56.98
CA ASN A 43 14.44 40.41 -56.72
C ASN A 43 14.52 39.15 -55.84
N PRO A 44 13.98 39.17 -54.60
CA PRO A 44 14.01 37.99 -53.75
C PRO A 44 13.15 36.89 -54.40
N LYS A 45 13.61 35.65 -54.29
CA LYS A 45 12.84 34.50 -54.76
C LYS A 45 11.46 34.48 -54.07
N PRO A 46 10.38 34.11 -54.77
CA PRO A 46 9.06 34.07 -54.17
C PRO A 46 9.02 33.14 -52.96
N LEU A 47 8.26 33.54 -51.93
CA LEU A 47 8.10 32.76 -50.70
C LEU A 47 7.39 31.44 -51.00
N LYS A 48 7.96 30.34 -50.50
CA LYS A 48 7.36 29.00 -50.61
C LYS A 48 6.26 28.85 -49.54
N LEU A 49 5.06 29.32 -49.85
CA LEU A 49 3.88 29.16 -48.99
C LEU A 49 3.06 27.93 -49.40
N ASN A 50 2.56 27.18 -48.41
CA ASN A 50 1.69 26.02 -48.62
C ASN A 50 0.20 26.45 -48.74
N ILE A 51 -0.11 27.40 -49.62
CA ILE A 51 -1.49 27.85 -49.91
C ILE A 51 -2.12 26.97 -51.00
N ARG A 52 -1.73 25.69 -51.05
CA ARG A 52 -2.14 24.78 -52.12
C ARG A 52 -3.32 23.92 -51.68
N GLU A 53 -4.01 23.41 -52.69
CA GLU A 53 -5.04 22.39 -52.54
C GLU A 53 -4.53 21.20 -51.69
N PRO A 54 -5.43 20.49 -51.00
CA PRO A 54 -5.08 19.31 -50.23
C PRO A 54 -4.29 18.33 -51.09
N TYR A 55 -3.16 17.86 -50.57
CA TYR A 55 -2.43 16.76 -51.23
C TYR A 55 -3.25 15.47 -51.07
N ILE A 56 -3.73 14.93 -52.19
CA ILE A 56 -4.45 13.66 -52.25
C ILE A 56 -3.48 12.63 -52.86
N PRO A 57 -3.03 11.63 -52.08
CA PRO A 57 -2.12 10.61 -52.59
C PRO A 57 -2.85 9.67 -53.56
N ASP A 58 -2.11 9.22 -54.57
CA ASP A 58 -2.57 8.12 -55.42
C ASP A 58 -2.45 6.80 -54.65
N LYS A 59 -3.57 6.11 -54.45
CA LYS A 59 -3.65 4.87 -53.67
C LYS A 59 -3.08 3.68 -54.44
N ASP A 60 -3.13 3.72 -55.76
CA ASP A 60 -2.70 2.62 -56.63
C ASP A 60 -1.18 2.65 -56.89
N SER A 61 -0.54 3.80 -56.66
CA SER A 61 0.91 3.93 -56.83
C SER A 61 1.71 3.17 -55.77
N GLU A 62 2.74 2.43 -56.20
CA GLU A 62 3.72 1.78 -55.31
C GLU A 62 4.61 2.79 -54.56
N LYS A 63 4.75 4.01 -55.09
CA LYS A 63 5.56 5.06 -54.46
C LYS A 63 4.91 5.66 -53.22
N THR A 64 3.60 5.43 -53.06
CA THR A 64 2.83 5.93 -51.92
C THR A 64 3.00 4.98 -50.71
N PRO A 65 3.41 5.50 -49.54
CA PRO A 65 3.51 4.69 -48.33
C PRO A 65 2.17 4.07 -47.92
N GLU A 66 2.18 2.83 -47.41
CA GLU A 66 0.97 2.08 -47.05
C GLU A 66 0.06 2.80 -46.06
N TRP A 67 0.64 3.53 -45.09
CA TRP A 67 -0.12 4.27 -44.09
C TRP A 67 -0.95 5.43 -44.69
N GLN A 68 -0.56 5.95 -45.86
CA GLN A 68 -1.32 6.96 -46.61
C GLN A 68 -2.49 6.35 -47.39
N LYS A 69 -2.44 5.04 -47.66
CA LYS A 69 -3.50 4.30 -48.36
C LYS A 69 -4.63 3.89 -47.43
N THR A 70 -4.36 3.80 -46.13
CA THR A 70 -5.33 3.38 -45.11
C THR A 70 -6.41 4.46 -44.88
N GLY A 71 -7.64 4.04 -44.56
CA GLY A 71 -8.73 4.97 -44.18
C GLY A 71 -8.43 5.85 -42.95
N ARG A 72 -7.38 5.54 -42.17
CA ARG A 72 -6.87 6.42 -41.11
C ARG A 72 -6.32 7.74 -41.67
N TYR A 73 -5.66 7.69 -42.83
CA TYR A 73 -5.15 8.88 -43.51
C TYR A 73 -6.28 9.73 -44.07
N ASP A 74 -7.29 9.08 -44.65
CA ASP A 74 -8.50 9.74 -45.15
C ASP A 74 -9.19 10.53 -44.02
N LYS A 75 -9.39 9.91 -42.84
CA LYS A 75 -9.93 10.60 -41.65
C LYS A 75 -9.10 11.82 -41.25
N LYS A 76 -7.77 11.73 -41.34
CA LYS A 76 -6.85 12.85 -41.04
C LYS A 76 -6.98 13.98 -42.06
N LEU A 77 -7.13 13.65 -43.35
CA LEU A 77 -7.27 14.62 -44.42
C LEU A 77 -8.60 15.39 -44.29
N PHE A 78 -9.69 14.65 -44.07
CA PHE A 78 -11.01 15.22 -43.80
C PHE A 78 -11.00 16.09 -42.54
N GLY A 79 -10.32 15.66 -41.46
CA GLY A 79 -10.20 16.48 -40.25
C GLY A 79 -9.43 17.80 -40.45
N ARG A 80 -8.52 17.89 -41.44
CA ARG A 80 -7.74 19.11 -41.72
C ARG A 80 -8.40 20.05 -42.71
N TYR A 81 -9.02 19.50 -43.76
CA TYR A 81 -9.53 20.26 -44.90
C TYR A 81 -11.06 20.22 -45.01
N GLY A 82 -11.73 19.44 -44.15
CA GLY A 82 -13.19 19.24 -44.19
C GLY A 82 -13.63 18.61 -45.49
N SER A 83 -14.82 19.00 -45.96
CA SER A 83 -15.40 18.51 -47.22
C SER A 83 -14.56 18.85 -48.45
N ALA A 84 -13.64 19.81 -48.38
CA ALA A 84 -12.74 20.15 -49.48
C ALA A 84 -11.75 19.01 -49.83
N SER A 85 -11.58 18.02 -48.95
CA SER A 85 -10.78 16.83 -49.26
C SER A 85 -11.48 15.80 -50.16
N GLY A 86 -12.78 15.97 -50.46
CA GLY A 86 -13.52 15.06 -51.33
C GLY A 86 -13.76 13.66 -50.76
N ILE A 87 -13.60 13.47 -49.45
CA ILE A 87 -13.81 12.18 -48.78
C ILE A 87 -15.25 12.09 -48.32
N ASP A 88 -15.89 10.96 -48.61
CA ASP A 88 -17.26 10.69 -48.15
C ASP A 88 -17.31 10.61 -46.61
N PRO A 89 -18.09 11.46 -45.93
CA PRO A 89 -18.23 11.42 -44.47
C PRO A 89 -18.77 10.09 -43.94
N ALA A 90 -19.55 9.33 -44.71
CA ALA A 90 -20.07 8.04 -44.26
C ALA A 90 -18.96 7.01 -44.01
N SER A 91 -17.90 7.03 -44.83
CA SER A 91 -16.72 6.16 -44.71
C SER A 91 -15.89 6.40 -43.43
N LEU A 92 -16.11 7.53 -42.74
CA LEU A 92 -15.41 7.86 -41.51
C LEU A 92 -15.89 7.02 -40.32
N TRP A 93 -17.15 6.59 -40.35
CA TRP A 93 -17.72 5.72 -39.34
C TRP A 93 -17.16 4.29 -39.44
N PRO A 94 -17.06 3.54 -38.34
CA PRO A 94 -16.69 2.13 -38.39
C PRO A 94 -17.65 1.34 -39.29
N SER A 95 -17.13 0.33 -39.98
CA SER A 95 -17.98 -0.68 -40.62
C SER A 95 -18.69 -1.50 -39.55
N HIS A 96 -19.82 -2.13 -39.90
CA HIS A 96 -20.61 -2.92 -38.97
C HIS A 96 -19.78 -3.99 -38.25
N GLU A 97 -18.94 -4.75 -38.98
CA GLU A 97 -18.04 -5.74 -38.40
C GLU A 97 -17.04 -5.17 -37.37
N LYS A 98 -16.57 -3.93 -37.59
CA LYS A 98 -15.65 -3.26 -36.66
C LYS A 98 -16.40 -2.76 -35.45
N LEU A 99 -17.63 -2.29 -35.64
CA LEU A 99 -18.51 -1.86 -34.57
C LEU A 99 -18.83 -3.02 -33.63
N ASP A 100 -19.19 -4.20 -34.16
CA ASP A 100 -19.49 -5.37 -33.34
C ASP A 100 -18.28 -5.82 -32.51
N LYS A 101 -17.07 -5.76 -33.08
CA LYS A 101 -15.82 -6.04 -32.36
C LYS A 101 -15.60 -5.05 -31.21
N LEU A 102 -15.82 -3.76 -31.47
CA LEU A 102 -15.68 -2.72 -30.44
C LEU A 102 -16.70 -2.91 -29.31
N ILE A 103 -17.94 -3.24 -29.64
CA ILE A 103 -18.99 -3.53 -28.65
C ILE A 103 -18.63 -4.76 -27.82
N ALA A 104 -18.12 -5.83 -28.45
CA ALA A 104 -17.68 -7.02 -27.73
C ALA A 104 -16.50 -6.74 -26.79
N GLU A 105 -15.51 -5.97 -27.26
CA GLU A 105 -14.37 -5.53 -26.43
C GLU A 105 -14.82 -4.65 -25.27
N GLU A 106 -15.74 -3.70 -25.50
CA GLU A 106 -16.29 -2.84 -24.46
C GLU A 106 -17.05 -3.65 -23.41
N HIS A 107 -17.90 -4.61 -23.81
CA HIS A 107 -18.61 -5.44 -22.86
C HIS A 107 -17.70 -6.33 -22.01
N GLU A 108 -16.61 -6.84 -22.58
CA GLU A 108 -15.65 -7.69 -21.87
C GLU A 108 -14.83 -6.88 -20.84
N TRP A 109 -14.31 -5.71 -21.24
CA TRP A 109 -13.39 -4.92 -20.42
C TRP A 109 -14.07 -3.85 -19.56
N HIS A 110 -15.23 -3.37 -19.99
CA HIS A 110 -15.96 -2.27 -19.37
C HIS A 110 -17.37 -2.72 -18.95
N PRO A 111 -17.48 -3.44 -17.82
CA PRO A 111 -18.77 -3.87 -17.32
C PRO A 111 -19.66 -2.68 -16.97
N PRO A 112 -21.00 -2.85 -16.99
CA PRO A 112 -21.93 -1.78 -16.66
C PRO A 112 -21.82 -1.39 -15.18
N LEU A 113 -22.19 -0.14 -14.88
CA LEU A 113 -22.09 0.45 -13.54
C LEU A 113 -22.81 -0.37 -12.47
N GLU A 114 -23.97 -0.95 -12.79
CA GLU A 114 -24.73 -1.79 -11.87
C GLU A 114 -23.95 -3.02 -11.39
N VAL A 115 -23.17 -3.65 -12.29
CA VAL A 115 -22.33 -4.80 -11.94
C VAL A 115 -21.18 -4.34 -11.03
N MET A 116 -20.61 -3.18 -11.31
CA MET A 116 -19.57 -2.60 -10.45
C MET A 116 -20.08 -2.31 -9.03
N LEU A 117 -21.27 -1.71 -8.90
CA LEU A 117 -21.89 -1.42 -7.61
C LEU A 117 -22.15 -2.70 -6.80
N LYS A 118 -22.73 -3.73 -7.44
CA LYS A 118 -22.94 -5.05 -6.81
C LYS A 118 -21.63 -5.66 -6.32
N ASN A 119 -20.55 -5.54 -7.11
CA ASN A 119 -19.23 -6.05 -6.74
C ASN A 119 -18.63 -5.29 -5.55
N ILE A 120 -18.83 -3.98 -5.48
CA ILE A 120 -18.39 -3.15 -4.34
C ILE A 120 -19.16 -3.57 -3.09
N GLU A 121 -20.49 -3.64 -3.15
CA GLU A 121 -21.32 -4.06 -2.02
C GLU A 121 -20.93 -5.46 -1.51
N ALA A 122 -20.65 -6.40 -2.42
CA ALA A 122 -20.22 -7.74 -2.05
C ALA A 122 -18.86 -7.73 -1.32
N LYS A 123 -17.90 -6.93 -1.80
CA LYS A 123 -16.59 -6.78 -1.15
C LYS A 123 -16.73 -6.14 0.24
N GLU A 124 -17.50 -5.07 0.36
CA GLU A 124 -17.75 -4.38 1.62
C GLU A 124 -18.39 -5.30 2.66
N LYS A 125 -19.37 -6.11 2.26
CA LYS A 125 -19.98 -7.12 3.15
C LYS A 125 -18.94 -8.09 3.68
N VAL A 126 -18.14 -8.69 2.80
CA VAL A 126 -17.09 -9.65 3.20
C VAL A 126 -16.05 -9.00 4.12
N GLU A 127 -15.64 -7.77 3.85
CA GLU A 127 -14.70 -7.03 4.70
C GLU A 127 -15.30 -6.71 6.07
N SER A 128 -16.56 -6.29 6.11
CA SER A 128 -17.29 -6.01 7.35
C SER A 128 -17.43 -7.26 8.21
N GLU A 129 -17.76 -8.42 7.63
CA GLU A 129 -17.87 -9.70 8.32
C GLU A 129 -16.52 -10.14 8.90
N LYS A 130 -15.44 -10.02 8.11
CA LYS A 130 -14.08 -10.30 8.58
C LYS A 130 -13.67 -9.40 9.74
N ARG A 131 -14.03 -8.11 9.68
CA ARG A 131 -13.76 -7.15 10.74
C ARG A 131 -14.52 -7.52 12.02
N LEU A 132 -15.82 -7.78 11.92
CA LEU A 132 -16.65 -8.19 13.05
C LEU A 132 -16.17 -9.51 13.67
N ALA A 133 -15.77 -10.49 12.86
CA ALA A 133 -15.22 -11.75 13.35
C ALA A 133 -13.91 -11.53 14.15
N LYS A 134 -13.02 -10.67 13.65
CA LYS A 134 -11.79 -10.30 14.37
C LYS A 134 -12.10 -9.57 15.68
N GLU A 135 -13.02 -8.61 15.65
CA GLU A 135 -13.43 -7.85 16.84
C GLU A 135 -14.04 -8.78 17.91
N LYS A 136 -14.91 -9.73 17.51
CA LYS A 136 -15.46 -10.75 18.41
C LYS A 136 -14.38 -11.63 19.03
N LEU A 137 -13.40 -12.07 18.24
CA LEU A 137 -12.28 -12.89 18.73
C LEU A 137 -11.42 -12.10 19.74
N ILE A 138 -11.11 -10.84 19.43
CA ILE A 138 -10.35 -9.96 20.33
C ILE A 138 -11.12 -9.76 21.62
N ALA A 139 -12.42 -9.47 21.56
CA ALA A 139 -13.26 -9.29 22.75
C ALA A 139 -13.29 -10.55 23.64
N ALA A 140 -13.44 -11.73 23.04
CA ALA A 140 -13.41 -13.00 23.78
C ALA A 140 -12.05 -13.24 24.45
N ASN A 141 -10.95 -12.96 23.75
CA ASN A 141 -9.61 -13.08 24.31
C ASN A 141 -9.40 -12.07 25.44
N MET A 142 -9.80 -10.81 25.25
CA MET A 142 -9.71 -9.75 26.26
C MET A 142 -10.51 -10.08 27.52
N ALA A 143 -11.67 -10.74 27.40
CA ALA A 143 -12.43 -11.22 28.55
C ALA A 143 -11.70 -12.32 29.33
N LYS A 144 -10.91 -13.17 28.65
CA LYS A 144 -10.10 -14.24 29.28
C LYS A 144 -8.81 -13.72 29.93
N MET A 145 -8.26 -12.61 29.42
CA MET A 145 -6.97 -12.07 29.86
C MET A 145 -6.86 -11.80 31.37
N PRO A 146 -7.84 -11.18 32.06
CA PRO A 146 -7.73 -10.91 33.50
C PRO A 146 -7.53 -12.17 34.34
N LYS A 147 -8.23 -13.27 34.00
CA LYS A 147 -8.08 -14.55 34.68
C LYS A 147 -6.67 -15.12 34.45
N MET A 148 -6.20 -15.12 33.21
CA MET A 148 -4.85 -15.58 32.87
C MET A 148 -3.76 -14.79 33.60
N ILE A 149 -3.91 -13.46 33.70
CA ILE A 149 -2.97 -12.60 34.43
C ILE A 149 -3.00 -12.95 35.93
N ALA A 150 -4.18 -13.18 36.51
CA ALA A 150 -4.31 -13.55 37.91
C ALA A 150 -3.64 -14.89 38.20
N ASP A 151 -3.86 -15.89 37.35
CA ASP A 151 -3.27 -17.23 37.46
C ASP A 151 -1.74 -17.17 37.33
N TRP A 152 -1.22 -16.44 36.34
CA TRP A 152 0.22 -16.22 36.17
C TRP A 152 0.85 -15.53 37.38
N ARG A 153 0.18 -14.50 37.94
CA ARG A 153 0.65 -13.82 39.15
C ARG A 153 0.65 -14.75 40.38
N ARG A 154 -0.32 -15.66 40.48
CA ARG A 154 -0.37 -16.68 41.55
C ARG A 154 0.80 -17.64 41.42
N GLU A 155 0.99 -18.22 40.23
CA GLU A 155 2.11 -19.12 39.96
C GLU A 155 3.47 -18.46 40.23
N LYS A 156 3.62 -17.18 39.87
CA LYS A 156 4.86 -16.44 40.15
C LYS A 156 5.08 -16.22 41.66
N ARG A 157 4.02 -16.05 42.43
CA ARG A 157 4.08 -15.96 43.89
C ARG A 157 4.41 -17.31 44.53
N ASP A 158 3.79 -18.38 44.05
CA ASP A 158 3.99 -19.74 44.57
C ASP A 158 5.39 -20.26 44.27
N THR A 159 5.92 -19.98 43.07
CA THR A 159 7.31 -20.29 42.75
C THR A 159 8.27 -19.50 43.66
N LYS A 160 8.00 -18.23 43.93
CA LYS A 160 8.80 -17.41 44.84
C LYS A 160 8.72 -17.90 46.30
N SER A 161 7.55 -18.31 46.78
CA SER A 161 7.39 -18.84 48.14
C SER A 161 8.11 -20.18 48.30
N LYS A 162 7.95 -21.11 47.35
CA LYS A 162 8.69 -22.39 47.33
C LYS A 162 10.20 -22.18 47.35
N LEU A 163 10.72 -21.26 46.53
CA LEU A 163 12.15 -20.92 46.54
C LEU A 163 12.61 -20.33 47.88
N LYS A 164 11.80 -19.52 48.55
CA LYS A 164 12.11 -19.01 49.90
C LYS A 164 12.09 -20.13 50.92
N GLU A 165 11.08 -20.98 50.90
CA GLU A 165 10.98 -22.14 51.78
C GLU A 165 12.19 -23.06 51.62
N GLU A 166 12.58 -23.39 50.39
CA GLU A 166 13.78 -24.17 50.12
C GLU A 166 15.05 -23.50 50.65
N LYS A 167 15.21 -22.18 50.47
CA LYS A 167 16.34 -21.43 51.05
C LYS A 167 16.34 -21.52 52.58
N THR A 168 15.19 -21.34 53.22
CA THR A 168 15.09 -21.44 54.69
C THR A 168 15.35 -22.87 55.18
N ARG A 169 14.84 -23.89 54.49
CA ARG A 169 15.11 -25.30 54.81
C ARG A 169 16.59 -25.62 54.67
N ARG A 170 17.23 -25.20 53.58
CA ARG A 170 18.68 -25.36 53.38
C ARG A 170 19.48 -24.64 54.47
N ALA A 171 19.08 -23.43 54.85
CA ALA A 171 19.75 -22.68 55.92
C ALA A 171 19.61 -23.38 57.29
N LYS A 172 18.44 -23.95 57.61
CA LYS A 172 18.22 -24.74 58.83
C LYS A 172 19.12 -25.98 58.87
N LEU A 173 19.17 -26.75 57.78
CA LEU A 173 20.04 -27.93 57.69
C LEU A 173 21.53 -27.57 57.85
N LEU A 174 21.97 -26.44 57.28
CA LEU A 174 23.34 -25.97 57.46
C LEU A 174 23.63 -25.49 58.89
N ALA A 175 22.65 -24.89 59.57
CA ALA A 175 22.80 -24.49 60.97
C ALA A 175 22.88 -25.70 61.90
N GLU A 176 22.05 -26.72 61.69
CA GLU A 176 22.10 -27.99 62.44
C GLU A 176 23.44 -28.72 62.22
N ALA A 177 23.95 -28.76 60.98
CA ALA A 177 25.26 -29.31 60.70
C ALA A 177 26.37 -28.56 61.45
N ARG A 178 26.31 -27.22 61.50
CA ARG A 178 27.28 -26.40 62.26
C ARG A 178 27.22 -26.70 63.75
N GLN A 179 26.04 -26.91 64.32
CA GLN A 179 25.90 -27.28 65.74
C GLN A 179 26.47 -28.66 66.04
N ARG A 180 26.27 -29.64 65.14
CA ARG A 180 26.70 -31.02 65.35
C ARG A 180 28.20 -31.22 65.12
N PHE A 181 28.78 -30.56 64.12
CA PHE A 181 30.19 -30.72 63.75
C PHE A 181 31.10 -29.60 64.28
N GLY A 182 30.56 -28.46 64.70
CA GLY A 182 31.32 -27.35 65.30
C GLY A 182 32.00 -26.39 64.30
N TYR A 183 31.96 -26.67 63.00
CA TYR A 183 32.51 -25.82 61.94
C TYR A 183 31.57 -25.75 60.72
N ALA A 184 31.85 -24.85 59.77
CA ALA A 184 31.06 -24.72 58.54
C ALA A 184 31.31 -25.91 57.60
N VAL A 185 30.28 -26.71 57.35
CA VAL A 185 30.33 -27.92 56.50
C VAL A 185 29.70 -27.65 55.14
N ASP A 186 30.36 -28.12 54.07
CA ASP A 186 29.85 -27.99 52.71
C ASP A 186 28.67 -28.93 52.43
N PRO A 187 27.60 -28.45 51.76
CA PRO A 187 26.41 -29.26 51.45
C PRO A 187 26.67 -30.48 50.57
N ARG A 188 27.80 -30.52 49.85
CA ARG A 188 28.17 -31.62 48.94
C ARG A 188 29.05 -32.69 49.61
N SER A 189 29.48 -32.45 50.84
CA SER A 189 30.37 -33.37 51.55
C SER A 189 29.63 -34.65 51.96
N PRO A 190 30.32 -35.82 51.97
CA PRO A 190 29.69 -37.09 52.33
C PRO A 190 29.13 -37.08 53.76
N LYS A 191 29.85 -36.42 54.68
CA LYS A 191 29.45 -36.28 56.10
C LYS A 191 28.12 -35.52 56.27
N PHE A 192 27.86 -34.50 55.45
CA PHE A 192 26.60 -33.77 55.47
C PHE A 192 25.44 -34.61 54.94
N LEU A 193 25.68 -35.40 53.89
CA LEU A 193 24.67 -36.28 53.29
C LEU A 193 24.27 -37.41 54.26
N GLU A 194 25.22 -38.00 54.98
CA GLU A 194 24.96 -39.01 56.02
C GLU A 194 24.12 -38.43 57.16
N MET A 195 24.46 -37.23 57.66
CA MET A 195 23.69 -36.53 58.69
C MET A 195 22.25 -36.25 58.25
N VAL A 196 22.06 -35.76 57.01
CA VAL A 196 20.72 -35.51 56.47
C VAL A 196 19.93 -36.81 56.35
N ALA A 197 20.57 -37.92 55.95
CA ALA A 197 19.93 -39.23 55.87
C ALA A 197 19.48 -39.74 57.25
N GLU A 198 20.28 -39.56 58.30
CA GLU A 198 19.89 -39.86 59.67
C GLU A 198 18.65 -39.06 60.10
N LEU A 199 18.66 -37.73 59.91
CA LEU A 199 17.53 -36.86 60.24
C LEU A 199 16.24 -37.26 59.49
N GLU A 200 16.35 -37.59 58.20
CA GLU A 200 15.21 -38.07 57.43
C GLU A 200 14.65 -39.40 57.97
N THR A 201 15.49 -40.33 58.42
CA THR A 201 15.03 -41.60 58.97
C THR A 201 14.33 -41.40 60.32
N GLU A 202 14.83 -40.51 61.16
CA GLU A 202 14.21 -40.13 62.42
C GLU A 202 12.88 -39.42 62.21
N GLU A 203 12.80 -38.47 61.28
CA GLU A 203 11.56 -37.81 60.91
C GLU A 203 10.53 -38.78 60.33
N LYS A 204 10.95 -39.72 59.48
CA LYS A 204 10.06 -40.76 58.92
C LYS A 204 9.51 -41.65 60.04
N LYS A 205 10.33 -42.02 61.03
CA LYS A 205 9.87 -42.77 62.22
C LYS A 205 8.88 -41.96 63.05
N LYS A 206 9.19 -40.68 63.36
CA LYS A 206 8.30 -39.77 64.11
C LYS A 206 6.97 -39.54 63.40
N LYS A 207 6.97 -39.28 62.08
CA LYS A 207 5.76 -39.11 61.26
C LYS A 207 4.91 -40.38 61.22
N LYS A 208 5.53 -41.57 61.14
CA LYS A 208 4.80 -42.85 61.20
C LYS A 208 4.12 -43.06 62.56
N LEU A 209 4.80 -42.73 63.66
CA LEU A 209 4.24 -42.83 65.01
C LEU A 209 3.10 -41.83 65.23
N MET A 210 3.25 -40.57 64.81
CA MET A 210 2.18 -39.57 64.90
C MET A 210 0.98 -39.93 64.03
N LYS A 211 1.19 -40.49 62.83
CA LYS A 211 0.09 -41.01 62.00
C LYS A 211 -0.61 -42.22 62.60
N ARG A 212 0.10 -43.08 63.33
CA ARG A 212 -0.50 -44.22 64.06
C ARG A 212 -1.36 -43.72 65.22
N ARG A 213 -0.83 -42.79 66.04
CA ARG A 213 -1.57 -42.15 67.14
C ARG A 213 -2.82 -41.42 66.67
N LEU A 214 -2.75 -40.63 65.60
CA LEU A 214 -3.92 -39.96 65.02
C LEU A 214 -4.97 -40.94 64.47
N LYS A 215 -4.55 -42.11 63.98
CA LYS A 215 -5.48 -43.18 63.56
C LYS A 215 -6.13 -43.87 64.75
N GLU A 216 -5.38 -44.09 65.82
CA GLU A 216 -5.88 -44.63 67.09
C GLU A 216 -6.87 -43.66 67.75
N GLU A 217 -6.59 -42.35 67.71
CA GLU A 217 -7.49 -41.28 68.19
C GLU A 217 -8.75 -41.13 67.32
N GLN A 218 -8.65 -41.26 65.99
CA GLN A 218 -9.83 -41.27 65.10
C GLN A 218 -10.67 -42.55 65.25
N ALA A 219 -10.06 -43.68 65.64
CA ALA A 219 -10.77 -44.92 65.95
C ALA A 219 -11.38 -44.94 67.37
N ALA A 220 -10.86 -44.13 68.28
CA ALA A 220 -11.35 -43.97 69.65
C ALA A 220 -12.37 -42.83 69.83
N ALA A 221 -12.65 -42.03 68.77
CA ALA A 221 -13.75 -41.07 68.78
C ALA A 221 -15.10 -41.82 68.76
N PRO A 222 -16.02 -41.58 69.72
CA PRO A 222 -17.25 -42.35 69.86
C PRO A 222 -18.21 -42.06 68.70
N ILE A 223 -18.74 -43.12 68.10
CA ILE A 223 -19.92 -43.10 67.24
C ILE A 223 -21.07 -42.54 68.10
N THR A 224 -21.38 -41.26 67.93
CA THR A 224 -22.64 -40.69 68.42
C THR A 224 -23.72 -41.10 67.42
N PRO A 225 -24.70 -41.93 67.82
CA PRO A 225 -25.81 -42.28 66.92
C PRO A 225 -26.64 -41.02 66.60
N PRO A 226 -27.08 -40.82 65.35
CA PRO A 226 -27.97 -39.71 65.01
C PRO A 226 -29.29 -39.88 65.77
N ALA A 227 -29.67 -38.86 66.53
CA ALA A 227 -30.94 -38.76 67.24
C ALA A 227 -32.11 -38.76 66.22
N SER A 228 -33.08 -39.64 66.47
CA SER A 228 -34.33 -39.79 65.74
C SER A 228 -35.33 -38.70 66.10
N LEU A 229 -35.77 -37.91 65.10
CA LEU A 229 -37.10 -37.30 64.97
C LEU A 229 -37.44 -37.19 63.48
#